data_AF-A0A0G1HYV6-F1
#
_entry.id   AF-A0A0G1HYV6-F1
#
_cell.length_a   1.000
_cell.length_b   1.000
_cell.length_c   1.000
_cell.angle_alpha   90.00
_cell.angle_beta   90.00
_cell.angle_gamma   90.00
#
_symmetry.space_group_name_H-M   'P 1'
#
loop_
_entity.id
_entity.type
_entity.pdbx_description
1 polymer ?
#
loop_
_entity_poly.entity_id
_entity_poly.type
_entity_poly.pdbx_seq_one_letter_code
_entity_poly.pdbx_strand_id
1 'polypeptide(L)'
;MSENSYNVVFEFNESTGGAYGVRTWTSYSNQEEAEALTKDRPHQTVIAQGVTEAEALNLTSLTPEICRLMCAIEGAFEGDPHASQERVKYSLINAQYAIAHDRLHIAQHSLTRIDARKYLALFLQLVQNPKTPKTASMSGIMMVCYNNFGQVI
;
A
#
# COMPACT_ATOMS: atom_id res chain seq x y z
N MET A 1 14.85 0.37 20.33
CA MET A 1 15.67 0.41 19.10
C MET A 1 16.60 1.61 19.22
N SER A 2 17.82 1.57 18.67
CA SER A 2 18.83 2.61 18.87
C SER A 2 18.47 3.91 18.15
N GLU A 3 18.76 5.05 18.79
CA GLU A 3 18.57 6.41 18.24
C GLU A 3 19.36 6.68 16.93
N ASN A 4 20.22 5.75 16.52
CA ASN A 4 21.08 5.86 15.33
C ASN A 4 20.61 5.03 14.12
N SER A 5 19.35 4.57 14.09
CA SER A 5 18.84 3.84 12.92
C SER A 5 18.65 4.78 11.72
N TYR A 6 19.18 4.39 10.55
CA TYR A 6 18.99 5.10 9.29
C TYR A 6 17.73 4.55 8.61
N ASN A 7 16.61 5.28 8.73
CA ASN A 7 15.34 4.81 8.20
C ASN A 7 15.12 5.30 6.78
N VAL A 8 14.67 4.39 5.91
CA VAL A 8 14.30 4.69 4.53
C VAL A 8 12.85 4.30 4.31
N VAL A 9 12.09 5.21 3.73
CA VAL A 9 10.69 5.02 3.38
C VAL A 9 10.58 4.78 1.88
N PHE A 10 9.84 3.75 1.52
CA PHE A 10 9.63 3.28 0.17
C PHE A 10 8.15 3.43 -0.21
N GLU A 11 7.88 3.76 -1.47
CA GLU A 11 6.57 3.64 -2.10
C GLU A 11 6.68 2.59 -3.21
N PHE A 12 5.80 1.60 -3.20
CA PHE A 12 5.72 0.64 -4.30
C PHE A 12 5.31 1.33 -5.59
N ASN A 13 6.07 1.09 -6.67
CA ASN A 13 5.81 1.67 -7.98
C ASN A 13 4.76 0.86 -8.78
N GLU A 14 4.37 1.37 -9.96
CA GLU A 14 3.30 0.79 -10.78
C GLU A 14 3.57 -0.66 -11.22
N SER A 15 4.83 -1.09 -11.25
CA SER A 15 5.18 -2.48 -11.62
C SER A 15 4.70 -3.52 -10.62
N THR A 16 4.31 -3.10 -9.42
CA THR A 16 3.84 -3.99 -8.35
C THR A 16 2.35 -4.29 -8.41
N GLY A 17 1.62 -3.70 -9.36
CA GLY A 17 0.18 -3.90 -9.51
C GLY A 17 -0.58 -3.39 -8.30
N GLY A 18 -1.27 -4.27 -7.60
CA GLY A 18 -2.14 -3.98 -6.46
C GLY A 18 -1.41 -3.43 -5.24
N ALA A 19 -0.09 -3.60 -5.12
CA ALA A 19 0.69 -2.93 -4.08
C ALA A 19 1.05 -1.47 -4.43
N TYR A 20 0.73 -0.98 -5.64
CA TYR A 20 1.09 0.37 -6.08
C TYR A 20 0.64 1.45 -5.08
N GLY A 21 1.58 2.33 -4.69
CA GLY A 21 1.33 3.42 -3.77
C GLY A 21 1.31 3.04 -2.29
N VAL A 22 1.43 1.75 -1.95
CA VAL A 22 1.63 1.35 -0.56
C VAL A 22 3.00 1.81 -0.09
N ARG A 23 3.05 2.44 1.09
CA ARG A 23 4.29 2.90 1.70
C ARG A 23 4.74 1.96 2.80
N THR A 24 6.03 1.69 2.81
CA THR A 24 6.70 0.87 3.83
C THR A 24 7.98 1.57 4.25
N TRP A 25 8.58 1.16 5.36
CA TRP A 25 9.88 1.66 5.75
C TRP A 25 10.75 0.53 6.27
N THR A 26 12.06 0.73 6.24
CA THR A 26 13.05 -0.22 6.74
C THR A 26 14.13 0.56 7.48
N SER A 27 14.50 0.07 8.66
CA SER A 27 15.67 0.56 9.39
C SER A 27 16.93 -0.10 8.91
N TYR A 28 17.97 0.69 8.71
CA TYR A 28 19.33 0.25 8.45
C TYR A 28 20.25 0.72 9.58
N SER A 29 21.42 0.10 9.68
CA SER A 29 22.42 0.46 10.70
C SER A 29 23.08 1.80 10.39
N ASN A 30 23.24 2.13 9.11
CA ASN A 30 23.83 3.38 8.62
C ASN A 30 23.41 3.68 7.17
N GLN A 31 23.87 4.83 6.66
CA GLN A 31 23.61 5.26 5.29
C GLN A 31 24.25 4.34 4.24
N GLU A 32 25.48 3.86 4.47
CA GLU A 32 26.17 3.02 3.47
C GLU A 32 25.43 1.69 3.25
N GLU A 33 24.93 1.07 4.32
CA GLU A 33 24.11 -0.14 4.27
C GLU A 33 22.80 0.12 3.52
N ALA A 34 22.13 1.24 3.82
CA ALA A 34 20.92 1.63 3.12
C ALA A 34 21.17 1.81 1.61
N GLU A 35 22.23 2.52 1.22
CA GLU A 35 22.58 2.73 -0.19
C GLU A 35 22.94 1.42 -0.92
N ALA A 36 23.57 0.47 -0.23
CA ALA A 36 23.88 -0.83 -0.80
C ALA A 36 22.60 -1.66 -1.05
N LEU A 37 21.70 -1.72 -0.07
CA LEU A 37 20.51 -2.58 -0.11
C LEU A 37 19.31 -1.98 -0.86
N THR A 38 19.28 -0.67 -1.06
CA THR A 38 18.17 0.00 -1.78
C THR A 38 18.30 -0.05 -3.29
N LYS A 39 19.52 -0.19 -3.82
CA LYS A 39 19.78 -0.29 -5.27
C LYS A 39 19.11 -1.50 -5.91
N ASP A 40 18.87 -2.57 -5.15
CA ASP A 40 18.31 -3.82 -5.63
C ASP A 40 16.78 -3.93 -5.46
N ARG A 41 16.08 -2.79 -5.29
CA ARG A 41 14.62 -2.76 -5.12
C ARG A 41 13.90 -2.19 -6.35
N PRO A 42 13.81 -2.93 -7.48
CA PRO A 42 13.28 -2.42 -8.76
C PRO A 42 11.78 -2.05 -8.72
N HIS A 43 11.07 -2.56 -7.71
CA HIS A 43 9.64 -2.42 -7.54
C HIS A 43 9.26 -1.29 -6.56
N GLN A 44 10.24 -0.57 -6.02
CA GLN A 44 10.03 0.44 -5.00
C GLN A 44 10.80 1.72 -5.34
N THR A 45 10.21 2.85 -4.99
CA THR A 45 10.84 4.16 -5.08
C THR A 45 11.11 4.67 -3.67
N VAL A 46 12.32 5.15 -3.41
CA VAL A 46 12.63 5.84 -2.14
C VAL A 46 11.90 7.18 -2.12
N ILE A 47 11.08 7.42 -1.09
CA ILE A 47 10.35 8.68 -0.91
C ILE A 47 10.97 9.56 0.18
N ALA A 48 11.69 8.96 1.14
CA ALA A 48 12.45 9.66 2.17
C ALA A 48 13.56 8.75 2.72
N GLN A 49 14.67 9.33 3.16
CA GLN A 49 15.81 8.60 3.73
C GLN A 49 16.46 9.40 4.86
N GLY A 50 17.07 8.71 5.81
CA GLY A 50 17.69 9.34 6.98
C GLY A 50 16.68 10.02 7.92
N VAL A 51 15.43 9.55 7.89
CA VAL A 51 14.34 10.09 8.72
C VAL A 51 14.27 9.41 10.07
N THR A 52 13.67 10.07 11.04
CA THR A 52 13.34 9.47 12.33
C THR A 52 12.28 8.37 12.18
N GLU A 53 12.19 7.45 13.15
CA GLU A 53 11.13 6.44 13.19
C GLU A 53 9.73 7.06 13.18
N ALA A 54 9.55 8.17 13.91
CA ALA A 54 8.29 8.91 13.94
C ALA A 54 7.92 9.49 12.57
N GLU A 55 8.88 10.06 11.84
CA GLU A 55 8.68 10.53 10.47
C GLU A 55 8.39 9.38 9.49
N ALA A 56 9.07 8.25 9.63
CA ALA A 56 8.80 7.06 8.83
C ALA A 56 7.37 6.53 9.07
N LEU A 57 6.92 6.50 10.32
CA LEU A 57 5.56 6.13 10.68
C LEU A 57 4.54 7.13 10.13
N ASN A 58 4.81 8.43 10.24
CA ASN A 58 3.97 9.47 9.63
C ASN A 58 3.83 9.25 8.12
N LEU A 59 4.94 9.06 7.42
CA LEU A 59 4.94 8.86 5.96
C LEU A 59 4.24 7.58 5.52
N THR A 60 4.33 6.51 6.30
CA THR A 60 3.62 5.25 5.99
C THR A 60 2.13 5.30 6.31
N SER A 61 1.74 6.03 7.37
CA SER A 61 0.32 6.29 7.67
C SER A 61 -0.38 7.07 6.56
N LEU A 62 0.37 7.84 5.77
CA LEU A 62 -0.12 8.56 4.60
C LEU A 62 -0.34 7.66 3.37
N THR A 63 -0.27 6.34 3.49
CA THR A 63 -0.65 5.43 2.41
C THR A 63 -2.12 5.67 2.01
N PRO A 64 -2.44 5.87 0.72
CA PRO A 64 -3.82 6.04 0.30
C PRO A 64 -4.63 4.78 0.60
N GLU A 65 -5.85 4.94 1.10
CA GLU A 65 -6.70 3.84 1.52
C GLU A 65 -6.97 2.85 0.38
N ILE A 66 -7.17 3.37 -0.83
CA ILE A 66 -7.34 2.54 -2.03
C ILE A 66 -6.14 1.62 -2.25
N CYS A 67 -4.91 2.07 -2.00
CA CYS A 67 -3.70 1.26 -2.17
C CYS A 67 -3.66 0.09 -1.18
N ARG A 68 -4.08 0.30 0.08
CA ARG A 68 -4.22 -0.80 1.07
C ARG A 68 -5.21 -1.85 0.60
N LEU A 69 -6.36 -1.41 0.07
CA LEU A 69 -7.41 -2.29 -0.44
C LEU A 69 -6.96 -3.06 -1.68
N MET A 70 -6.32 -2.39 -2.64
CA MET A 70 -5.76 -3.04 -3.82
C MET A 70 -4.75 -4.13 -3.44
N CYS A 71 -3.85 -3.82 -2.50
CA CYS A 71 -2.82 -4.74 -2.04
C CYS A 71 -3.44 -5.96 -1.35
N ALA A 72 -4.48 -5.76 -0.54
CA ALA A 72 -5.17 -6.83 0.16
C ALA A 72 -5.91 -7.78 -0.80
N ILE A 73 -6.56 -7.25 -1.82
CA ILE A 73 -7.22 -8.06 -2.84
C ILE A 73 -6.15 -8.85 -3.61
N GLU A 74 -5.08 -8.20 -4.06
CA GLU A 74 -3.99 -8.88 -4.76
C GLU A 74 -3.36 -10.01 -3.92
N GLY A 75 -3.09 -9.76 -2.63
CA GLY A 75 -2.56 -10.77 -1.71
C GLY A 75 -3.52 -11.94 -1.45
N ALA A 76 -4.83 -11.72 -1.54
CA ALA A 76 -5.81 -12.81 -1.46
C ALA A 76 -5.66 -13.79 -2.64
N PHE A 77 -5.27 -13.31 -3.82
CA PHE A 77 -5.06 -14.13 -5.03
C PHE A 77 -3.60 -14.55 -5.23
N GLU A 78 -2.71 -14.21 -4.31
CA GLU A 78 -1.32 -14.63 -4.40
C GLU A 78 -1.21 -16.16 -4.23
N GLY A 79 -0.60 -16.81 -5.22
CA GLY A 79 -0.46 -18.27 -5.29
C GLY A 79 -1.74 -19.04 -5.61
N ASP A 80 -2.90 -18.38 -5.71
CA ASP A 80 -4.20 -19.01 -5.96
C ASP A 80 -5.10 -18.11 -6.84
N PRO A 81 -5.27 -18.44 -8.14
CA PRO A 81 -6.13 -17.67 -9.03
C PRO A 81 -7.63 -17.79 -8.69
N HIS A 82 -8.01 -18.70 -7.81
CA HIS A 82 -9.39 -18.97 -7.40
C HIS A 82 -9.60 -18.81 -5.89
N ALA A 83 -8.94 -17.82 -5.30
CA ALA A 83 -9.08 -17.48 -3.89
C ALA A 83 -10.55 -17.46 -3.44
N SER A 84 -10.84 -18.13 -2.33
CA SER A 84 -12.19 -18.18 -1.78
C SER A 84 -12.68 -16.79 -1.38
N GLN A 85 -14.01 -16.59 -1.41
CA GLN A 85 -14.62 -15.34 -0.94
C GLN A 85 -14.24 -15.02 0.52
N GLU A 86 -14.05 -16.05 1.35
CA GLU A 86 -13.64 -15.90 2.74
C GLU A 86 -12.21 -15.37 2.86
N ARG A 87 -11.27 -15.88 2.05
CA ARG A 87 -9.89 -15.38 2.00
C ARG A 87 -9.84 -13.92 1.58
N VAL A 88 -10.61 -13.57 0.54
CA VAL A 88 -10.75 -12.18 0.07
C VAL A 88 -11.32 -11.29 1.17
N LYS A 89 -12.41 -11.71 1.82
CA LYS A 89 -13.05 -10.97 2.91
C LYS A 89 -12.08 -10.76 4.08
N TYR A 90 -11.32 -11.79 4.46
CA TYR A 90 -10.32 -11.71 5.52
C TYR A 90 -9.23 -10.69 5.18
N SER A 91 -8.67 -10.72 3.97
CA SER A 91 -7.67 -9.75 3.53
C SER A 91 -8.21 -8.31 3.58
N LEU A 92 -9.46 -8.10 3.15
CA LEU A 92 -10.11 -6.78 3.19
C LEU A 92 -10.32 -6.28 4.62
N ILE A 93 -10.70 -7.14 5.56
CA ILE A 93 -10.82 -6.79 6.98
C ILE A 93 -9.47 -6.32 7.53
N ASN A 94 -8.38 -7.03 7.23
CA ASN A 94 -7.04 -6.62 7.64
C ASN A 94 -6.66 -5.25 7.06
N ALA A 95 -6.98 -5.00 5.80
CA ALA A 95 -6.78 -3.70 5.17
C ALA A 95 -7.57 -2.59 5.87
N GLN A 96 -8.82 -2.86 6.26
CA GLN A 96 -9.66 -1.90 6.98
C GLN A 96 -9.11 -1.57 8.35
N TYR A 97 -8.57 -2.55 9.09
CA TYR A 97 -7.89 -2.29 10.36
C TYR A 97 -6.65 -1.41 10.16
N ALA A 98 -5.83 -1.68 9.14
CA ALA A 98 -4.68 -0.84 8.81
C ALA A 98 -5.12 0.59 8.45
N ILE A 99 -6.17 0.75 7.63
CA ILE A 99 -6.73 2.06 7.29
C ILE A 99 -7.25 2.78 8.54
N ALA A 100 -7.95 2.09 9.44
CA ALA A 100 -8.46 2.69 10.67
C ALA A 100 -7.31 3.19 11.56
N HIS A 101 -6.23 2.41 11.67
CA HIS A 101 -5.03 2.82 12.38
C HIS A 101 -4.35 4.02 11.72
N ASP A 102 -4.18 4.01 10.40
CA ASP A 102 -3.62 5.11 9.62
C ASP A 102 -4.44 6.41 9.83
N ARG A 103 -5.78 6.32 9.78
CA ARG A 103 -6.70 7.44 10.02
C ARG A 103 -6.56 8.02 11.43
N LEU A 104 -6.47 7.16 12.45
CA LEU A 104 -6.28 7.57 13.83
C LEU A 104 -4.95 8.32 13.99
N HIS A 105 -3.86 7.76 13.45
CA HIS A 105 -2.53 8.34 13.48
C HIS A 105 -2.50 9.72 12.79
N ILE A 106 -3.08 9.81 11.59
CA ILE A 106 -3.21 11.07 10.84
C ILE A 106 -3.93 12.14 11.68
N ALA A 107 -5.03 11.78 12.33
CA ALA A 107 -5.81 12.71 13.15
C ALA A 107 -5.02 13.16 14.40
N GLN A 108 -4.35 12.24 15.09
CA GLN A 108 -3.55 12.53 16.28
C GLN A 108 -2.36 13.44 15.99
N HIS A 109 -1.75 13.29 14.81
CA HIS A 109 -0.58 14.04 14.40
C HIS A 109 -0.87 15.20 13.44
N SER A 110 -2.16 15.50 13.19
CA SER A 110 -2.60 16.57 12.28
C SER A 110 -1.94 16.50 10.89
N LEU A 111 -1.75 15.28 10.36
CA LEU A 111 -1.10 15.07 9.08
C LEU A 111 -2.05 15.40 7.92
N THR A 112 -1.49 15.86 6.80
CA THR A 112 -2.26 16.12 5.59
C THR A 112 -2.28 14.87 4.71
N ARG A 113 -3.47 14.36 4.40
CA ARG A 113 -3.64 13.22 3.47
C ARG A 113 -3.08 13.57 2.10
N ILE A 114 -2.46 12.60 1.46
CA ILE A 114 -2.00 12.76 0.08
C ILE A 114 -3.16 12.61 -0.91
N ASP A 115 -3.02 13.27 -2.06
CA ASP A 115 -3.97 13.17 -3.15
C ASP A 115 -4.00 11.76 -3.74
N ALA A 116 -5.15 11.10 -3.65
CA ALA A 116 -5.34 9.73 -4.10
C ALA A 116 -5.72 9.60 -5.59
N ARG A 117 -5.90 10.71 -6.32
CA ARG A 117 -6.46 10.71 -7.70
C ARG A 117 -5.71 9.80 -8.67
N LYS A 118 -4.37 9.79 -8.64
CA LYS A 118 -3.57 8.94 -9.53
C LYS A 118 -3.78 7.45 -9.27
N TYR A 119 -3.96 7.05 -8.01
CA TYR A 119 -4.19 5.65 -7.62
C TYR A 119 -5.61 5.21 -7.95
N LEU A 120 -6.59 6.12 -7.79
CA LEU A 120 -7.96 5.92 -8.24
C LEU A 120 -8.05 5.75 -9.77
N ALA A 121 -7.27 6.53 -10.53
CA ALA A 121 -7.21 6.39 -11.98
C ALA A 121 -6.68 5.02 -12.41
N LEU A 122 -5.59 4.54 -11.78
CA LEU A 122 -5.08 3.18 -12.03
C LEU A 122 -6.11 2.12 -11.63
N PHE A 123 -6.76 2.27 -10.48
CA PHE A 123 -7.84 1.38 -10.04
C PHE A 123 -8.93 1.25 -11.10
N LEU A 124 -9.44 2.38 -11.61
CA LEU A 124 -10.47 2.38 -12.66
C LEU A 124 -9.98 1.72 -13.95
N GLN A 125 -8.72 1.96 -14.33
CA GLN A 125 -8.11 1.33 -15.49
C GLN A 125 -8.02 -0.20 -15.33
N LEU A 126 -7.59 -0.68 -14.16
CA LEU A 126 -7.47 -2.11 -13.87
C LEU A 126 -8.84 -2.80 -13.92
N VAL A 127 -9.87 -2.15 -13.38
CA VAL A 127 -11.26 -2.65 -13.41
C VAL A 127 -11.81 -2.74 -14.83
N GLN A 128 -11.50 -1.75 -15.68
CA GLN A 128 -12.02 -1.67 -17.05
C GLN A 128 -11.30 -2.60 -18.04
N ASN A 129 -10.00 -2.85 -17.83
CA ASN A 129 -9.17 -3.62 -18.75
C ASN A 129 -8.30 -4.63 -17.99
N PRO A 130 -8.88 -5.73 -17.52
CA PRO A 130 -8.12 -6.75 -16.83
C PRO A 130 -7.17 -7.46 -17.80
N LYS A 131 -5.86 -7.33 -17.56
CA LYS A 131 -4.80 -7.86 -18.45
C LYS A 131 -4.43 -9.32 -18.14
N THR A 132 -4.80 -9.83 -16.98
CA THR A 132 -4.45 -11.17 -16.47
C THR A 132 -5.61 -11.74 -15.65
N PRO A 133 -5.71 -13.07 -15.47
CA PRO A 133 -6.72 -13.66 -14.58
C PRO A 133 -6.71 -13.07 -13.17
N LYS A 134 -5.51 -12.77 -12.64
CA LYS A 134 -5.29 -12.10 -11.34
C LYS A 134 -5.86 -10.68 -11.31
N THR A 135 -5.67 -9.91 -12.40
CA THR A 135 -6.26 -8.56 -12.52
C THR A 135 -7.75 -8.60 -12.84
N ALA A 136 -8.26 -9.63 -13.53
CA ALA A 136 -9.69 -9.85 -13.78
C ALA A 136 -10.47 -10.18 -12.51
N SER A 137 -9.93 -11.05 -11.66
CA SER A 137 -10.52 -11.37 -10.35
C SER A 137 -10.43 -10.18 -9.39
N MET A 138 -9.34 -9.41 -9.41
CA MET A 138 -9.25 -8.12 -8.72
C MET A 138 -10.35 -7.15 -9.19
N SER A 139 -10.55 -7.00 -10.50
CA SER A 139 -11.55 -6.10 -11.09
C SER A 139 -12.97 -6.39 -10.58
N GLY A 140 -13.37 -7.66 -10.61
CA GLY A 140 -14.70 -8.09 -10.18
C GLY A 140 -14.94 -7.89 -8.68
N ILE A 141 -13.95 -8.21 -7.84
CA ILE A 141 -14.05 -8.05 -6.38
C ILE A 141 -13.95 -6.58 -5.97
N MET A 142 -13.13 -5.79 -6.66
CA MET A 142 -13.04 -4.34 -6.48
C MET A 142 -14.37 -3.65 -6.80
N MET A 143 -15.08 -4.12 -7.81
CA MET A 143 -16.44 -3.65 -8.15
C MET A 143 -17.46 -4.02 -7.06
N VAL A 144 -17.33 -5.20 -6.45
CA VAL A 144 -18.12 -5.60 -5.27
C VAL A 144 -17.78 -4.73 -4.06
N CYS A 145 -16.51 -4.40 -3.84
CA CYS A 145 -16.11 -3.49 -2.77
C CYS A 145 -16.63 -2.06 -2.98
N TYR A 146 -16.60 -1.57 -4.22
CA TYR A 146 -17.15 -0.28 -4.60
C TYR A 146 -18.66 -0.20 -4.36
N ASN A 147 -19.39 -1.29 -4.62
CA ASN A 147 -20.86 -1.35 -4.46
C ASN A 147 -21.33 -1.67 -3.04
N ASN A 148 -20.59 -2.49 -2.27
CA ASN A 148 -20.98 -2.88 -0.90
C ASN A 148 -20.43 -1.94 0.19
N PHE A 149 -19.36 -1.19 -0.07
CA PHE A 149 -18.70 -0.35 0.94
C PHE A 149 -18.73 1.15 0.63
N GLY A 150 -19.54 1.59 -0.35
CA GLY A 150 -20.02 2.96 -0.50
C GLY A 150 -18.99 4.06 -0.31
N GLN A 151 -18.41 4.52 -1.41
CA GLN A 151 -17.63 5.76 -1.53
C GLN A 151 -16.31 5.78 -0.73
N VAL A 152 -15.21 5.57 -1.45
CA VAL A 152 -13.92 6.14 -1.08
C VAL A 152 -14.05 7.66 -1.25
N ILE A 153 -14.24 8.39 -0.16
CA ILE A 153 -14.04 9.85 -0.09
C ILE A 153 -12.56 10.12 0.13
#